data_AF-A0A7W9WUQ8-F1
#
_entry.id   AF-A0A7W9WUQ8-F1
#
_cell.length_a   1.000
_cell.length_b   1.000
_cell.length_c   1.000
_cell.angle_alpha   90.00
_cell.angle_beta   90.00
_cell.angle_gamma   90.00
#
_symmetry.space_group_name_H-M   'P 1'
#
loop_
_entity.id
_entity.type
_entity.pdbx_description
1 polymer ?
#
loop_
_entity_poly.entity_id
_entity_poly.type
_entity_poly.pdbx_seq_one_letter_code
_entity_poly.pdbx_strand_id
1 'polypeptide(L)'
;MRDDIDLMRLRRILRLPEHILRVSLLDAARSGRYHATFRYCRPCVAHGYHSVLHQFEDEDRCPAHHQFLETRCPHCRRETPYLVNTSVIDAPFRCIWRGSHFCYGHLSLLSTTPAMRRQDRLALTRRLRLRLGNGMGTAVAQGPIAAPFVDTCTTPSR
;
A
#
# COMPACT_ATOMS: atom_id res chain seq x y z
N MET A 1 4.80 5.72 -21.11
CA MET A 1 5.53 6.96 -20.79
C MET A 1 6.03 6.88 -19.35
N ARG A 2 7.00 6.00 -19.07
CA ARG A 2 7.54 5.78 -17.72
C ARG A 2 9.08 5.70 -17.72
N ASP A 3 9.71 6.25 -18.76
CA ASP A 3 11.11 5.96 -19.09
C ASP A 3 12.10 7.07 -18.69
N ASP A 4 11.66 8.19 -18.11
CA ASP A 4 12.57 9.30 -17.77
C ASP A 4 12.53 9.71 -16.29
N ILE A 5 12.66 8.75 -15.38
CA ILE A 5 12.93 9.07 -13.97
C ILE A 5 14.44 9.28 -13.79
N ASP A 6 14.89 10.53 -13.76
CA ASP A 6 16.28 10.90 -13.44
C ASP A 6 16.62 10.54 -11.99
N LEU A 7 17.30 9.39 -11.85
CA LEU A 7 17.74 8.84 -10.57
C LEU A 7 18.66 9.78 -9.79
N MET A 8 19.51 10.54 -10.47
CA MET A 8 20.47 11.44 -9.83
C MET A 8 19.77 12.67 -9.26
N ARG A 9 18.81 13.22 -9.99
CA ARG A 9 17.96 14.29 -9.50
C ARG A 9 17.11 13.82 -8.32
N LEU A 10 16.52 12.62 -8.41
CA LEU A 10 15.68 12.05 -7.36
C LEU A 10 16.47 11.79 -6.07
N ARG A 11 17.70 11.25 -6.18
CA ARG A 11 18.64 11.09 -5.07
C ARG A 11 18.94 12.40 -4.36
N ARG A 12 19.17 13.47 -5.13
CA ARG A 12 19.46 14.79 -4.56
C ARG A 12 18.29 15.36 -3.78
N ILE A 13 17.07 15.21 -4.31
CA ILE A 13 15.84 15.74 -3.71
C ILE A 13 15.44 14.94 -2.46
N LEU A 14 15.36 13.61 -2.58
CA LEU A 14 14.89 12.75 -1.49
C LEU A 14 15.97 12.41 -0.46
N ARG A 15 17.24 12.70 -0.77
CA ARG A 15 18.42 12.37 0.07
C ARG A 15 18.48 10.90 0.46
N LEU A 16 18.08 10.02 -0.47
CA LEU A 16 18.11 8.57 -0.28
C LEU A 16 19.33 7.94 -0.96
N PRO A 17 19.87 6.84 -0.41
CA PRO A 17 20.90 6.06 -1.10
C PRO A 17 20.41 5.54 -2.45
N GLU A 18 21.30 5.51 -3.44
CA GLU A 18 20.98 5.07 -4.81
C GLU A 18 20.45 3.63 -4.87
N HIS A 19 20.94 2.75 -4.01
CA HIS A 19 20.46 1.36 -3.95
C HIS A 19 18.98 1.29 -3.52
N ILE A 20 18.53 2.16 -2.60
CA ILE A 20 17.11 2.23 -2.18
C ILE A 20 16.25 2.70 -3.35
N LEU A 21 16.71 3.71 -4.09
CA LEU A 21 16.00 4.21 -5.26
C LEU A 21 15.91 3.16 -6.35
N ARG A 22 17.02 2.47 -6.66
CA ARG A 22 17.04 1.39 -7.65
C ARG A 22 16.07 0.28 -7.29
N VAL A 23 16.12 -0.25 -6.06
CA VAL A 23 15.20 -1.33 -5.65
C VAL A 23 13.74 -0.87 -5.71
N SER A 24 13.43 0.32 -5.18
CA SER A 24 12.06 0.85 -5.16
C SER A 24 11.52 1.13 -6.58
N LEU A 25 12.37 1.63 -7.47
CA LEU A 25 11.99 1.97 -8.84
C LEU A 25 11.95 0.76 -9.75
N LEU A 26 12.84 -0.23 -9.58
CA LEU A 26 12.78 -1.50 -10.27
C LEU A 26 11.51 -2.28 -9.91
N ASP A 27 11.12 -2.30 -8.63
CA ASP A 27 9.84 -2.88 -8.22
C ASP A 27 8.64 -2.11 -8.81
N ALA A 28 8.73 -0.79 -8.92
CA ALA A 28 7.71 0.03 -9.57
C ALA A 28 7.69 -0.10 -11.10
N ALA A 29 8.82 -0.48 -11.72
CA ALA A 29 8.99 -0.68 -13.16
C ALA A 29 8.57 -2.08 -13.62
N ARG A 30 8.37 -3.04 -12.71
CA ARG A 30 7.73 -4.33 -13.01
C ARG A 30 6.24 -4.13 -13.28
N SER A 31 5.92 -3.64 -14.48
CA SER A 31 4.58 -3.61 -15.04
C SER A 31 3.91 -4.99 -14.88
N GLY A 32 2.67 -5.03 -14.39
CA GLY A 32 1.89 -6.27 -14.19
C GLY A 32 1.98 -6.89 -12.79
N ARG A 33 2.80 -6.35 -11.86
CA ARG A 33 2.77 -6.82 -10.47
C ARG A 33 1.65 -6.18 -9.65
N TYR A 34 1.27 -4.95 -10.00
CA TYR A 34 0.30 -4.14 -9.28
C TYR A 34 -0.90 -3.81 -10.15
N HIS A 35 -2.10 -3.99 -9.60
CA HIS A 35 -3.33 -3.59 -10.23
C HIS A 35 -3.34 -2.09 -10.53
N ALA A 36 -3.95 -1.66 -11.63
CA ALA A 36 -3.96 -0.25 -12.00
C ALA A 36 -4.93 0.60 -11.14
N THR A 37 -5.96 -0.03 -10.57
CA THR A 37 -6.96 0.64 -9.73
C THR A 37 -6.76 0.29 -8.27
N PHE A 38 -7.04 1.25 -7.39
CA PHE A 38 -6.93 1.11 -5.94
C PHE A 38 -7.87 0.01 -5.46
N ARG A 39 -7.28 -1.06 -4.94
CA ARG A 39 -8.03 -2.18 -4.36
C ARG A 39 -7.97 -2.13 -2.84
N TYR A 40 -9.05 -2.50 -2.18
CA TYR A 40 -9.12 -2.46 -0.73
C TYR A 40 -9.99 -3.57 -0.15
N CYS A 41 -9.69 -3.92 1.11
CA CYS A 41 -10.54 -4.75 1.93
C CYS A 41 -11.38 -3.85 2.83
N ARG A 42 -12.70 -3.95 2.71
CA ARG A 42 -13.67 -3.09 3.41
C ARG A 42 -13.51 -3.12 4.94
N PRO A 43 -13.36 -4.28 5.61
CA PRO A 43 -12.99 -4.34 7.02
C PRO A 43 -11.64 -3.70 7.33
N CYS A 44 -10.59 -3.87 6.51
CA CYS A 44 -9.29 -3.25 6.76
C CYS A 44 -9.38 -1.72 6.77
N VAL A 45 -9.98 -1.14 5.72
CA VAL A 45 -10.09 0.33 5.61
C VAL A 45 -11.00 0.91 6.68
N ALA A 46 -11.99 0.15 7.18
CA ALA A 46 -12.80 0.57 8.32
C ALA A 46 -11.96 0.81 9.59
N HIS A 47 -10.84 0.10 9.74
CA HIS A 47 -9.88 0.32 10.83
C HIS A 47 -8.71 1.24 10.44
N GLY A 48 -8.83 1.99 9.33
CA GLY A 48 -7.78 2.86 8.81
C GLY A 48 -6.56 2.12 8.25
N TYR A 49 -6.71 0.85 7.85
CA TYR A 49 -5.60 0.02 7.39
C TYR A 49 -5.68 -0.30 5.89
N HIS A 50 -4.55 -0.22 5.20
CA HIS A 50 -4.36 -0.73 3.84
C HIS A 50 -2.98 -1.38 3.71
N SER A 51 -2.93 -2.59 3.16
CA SER A 51 -1.68 -3.28 2.87
C SER A 51 -1.35 -3.15 1.38
N VAL A 52 -0.09 -2.93 1.04
CA VAL A 52 0.41 -3.00 -0.35
C VAL A 52 0.09 -4.35 -1.01
N LEU A 53 -0.06 -5.42 -0.21
CA LEU A 53 -0.50 -6.73 -0.69
C LEU A 53 -1.83 -6.66 -1.45
N HIS A 54 -2.76 -5.81 -1.00
CA HIS A 54 -4.05 -5.64 -1.67
C HIS A 54 -3.90 -5.13 -3.10
N GLN A 55 -2.73 -4.62 -3.48
CA GLN A 55 -2.51 -4.07 -4.80
C GLN A 55 -1.94 -5.10 -5.79
N PHE A 56 -1.49 -6.28 -5.35
CA PHE A 56 -0.91 -7.26 -6.27
C PHE A 56 -1.96 -7.89 -7.20
N GLU A 57 -1.75 -7.91 -8.52
CA GLU A 57 -2.75 -8.42 -9.47
C GLU A 57 -3.32 -9.78 -9.05
N ASP A 58 -2.45 -10.74 -8.72
CA ASP A 58 -2.82 -12.11 -8.34
C ASP A 58 -3.43 -12.29 -6.93
N GLU A 59 -3.70 -11.21 -6.18
CA GLU A 59 -4.23 -11.29 -4.83
C GLU A 59 -5.70 -10.84 -4.74
N ASP A 60 -6.64 -11.72 -5.07
CA ASP A 60 -8.07 -11.34 -5.11
C ASP A 60 -8.73 -11.23 -3.73
N ARG A 61 -8.11 -11.79 -2.69
CA ARG A 61 -8.69 -11.91 -1.35
C ARG A 61 -7.77 -11.35 -0.27
N CYS A 62 -8.37 -10.72 0.73
CA CYS A 62 -7.65 -10.30 1.93
C CYS A 62 -7.30 -11.52 2.80
N PRO A 63 -6.04 -11.77 3.15
CA PRO A 63 -5.66 -12.92 3.98
C PRO A 63 -6.07 -12.76 5.45
N ALA A 64 -6.44 -11.55 5.89
CA ALA A 64 -6.96 -11.32 7.25
C ALA A 64 -8.45 -11.63 7.36
N HIS A 65 -9.25 -11.16 6.40
CA HIS A 65 -10.71 -11.22 6.48
C HIS A 65 -11.34 -12.22 5.49
N HIS A 66 -10.53 -12.81 4.61
CA HIS A 66 -10.92 -13.76 3.57
C HIS A 66 -11.99 -13.26 2.58
N GLN A 67 -12.21 -11.95 2.53
CA GLN A 67 -13.13 -11.29 1.60
C GLN A 67 -12.43 -10.90 0.31
N PHE A 68 -13.20 -10.84 -0.77
CA PHE A 68 -12.73 -10.28 -2.05
C PHE A 68 -12.38 -8.80 -1.89
N LEU A 69 -11.32 -8.39 -2.58
CA LEU A 69 -10.94 -6.98 -2.62
C LEU A 69 -11.89 -6.20 -3.53
N GLU A 70 -12.30 -5.03 -3.06
CA GLU A 70 -13.14 -4.10 -3.81
C GLU A 70 -12.27 -3.09 -4.58
N THR A 71 -12.72 -2.69 -5.76
CA THR A 71 -12.06 -1.66 -6.61
C THR A 71 -12.89 -0.37 -6.72
N ARG A 72 -14.20 -0.45 -6.42
CA ARG A 72 -15.18 0.60 -6.68
C ARG A 72 -15.59 1.30 -5.41
N CYS A 73 -15.58 2.63 -5.44
CA CYS A 73 -16.06 3.44 -4.32
C CYS A 73 -17.51 3.06 -3.93
N PRO A 74 -17.82 2.88 -2.63
CA PRO A 74 -19.17 2.51 -2.20
C PRO A 74 -20.21 3.61 -2.45
N HIS A 75 -19.78 4.87 -2.59
CA HIS A 75 -20.67 6.03 -2.78
C HIS A 75 -20.92 6.39 -4.25
N CYS A 76 -19.89 6.33 -5.09
CA CYS A 76 -20.00 6.75 -6.50
C CYS A 76 -19.81 5.61 -7.50
N ARG A 77 -19.48 4.40 -7.04
CA ARG A 77 -19.26 3.19 -7.84
C ARG A 77 -18.12 3.28 -8.87
N ARG A 78 -17.39 4.41 -8.93
CA ARG A 78 -16.23 4.61 -9.80
C ARG A 78 -14.98 4.00 -9.17
N GLU A 79 -14.06 3.62 -10.05
CA GLU A 79 -12.74 3.14 -9.66
C GLU A 79 -11.80 4.34 -9.48
N THR A 80 -10.96 4.26 -8.46
CA THR A 80 -9.89 5.23 -8.23
C THR A 80 -8.60 4.63 -8.75
N PRO A 81 -7.82 5.33 -9.59
CA PRO A 81 -6.51 4.83 -10.02
C PRO A 81 -5.58 4.69 -8.81
N TYR A 82 -4.77 3.63 -8.78
CA TYR A 82 -3.74 3.43 -7.76
C TYR A 82 -2.54 4.32 -8.06
N LEU A 83 -2.67 5.60 -7.73
CA LEU A 83 -1.66 6.62 -7.95
C LEU A 83 -1.40 7.37 -6.64
N VAL A 84 -0.12 7.62 -6.36
CA VAL A 84 0.26 8.56 -5.31
C VAL A 84 0.21 9.96 -5.92
N ASN A 85 -0.68 10.81 -5.42
CA ASN A 85 -0.74 12.23 -5.74
C ASN A 85 -0.90 13.06 -4.46
N THR A 86 -0.77 14.38 -4.56
CA THR A 86 -0.90 15.30 -3.42
C THR A 86 -2.25 15.16 -2.72
N SER A 87 -3.34 14.98 -3.48
CA SER A 87 -4.69 14.80 -2.96
C SER A 87 -4.85 13.55 -2.08
N VAL A 88 -4.10 12.49 -2.37
CA VAL A 88 -4.10 11.23 -1.61
C VAL A 88 -3.28 11.34 -0.33
N ILE A 89 -2.24 12.17 -0.32
CA ILE A 89 -1.40 12.42 0.86
C ILE A 89 -2.20 13.18 1.93
N ASP A 90 -2.94 14.21 1.52
CA ASP A 90 -3.72 15.04 2.45
C ASP A 90 -4.88 14.29 3.09
N ALA A 91 -5.35 13.22 2.44
CA ALA A 91 -6.51 12.49 2.90
C ALA A 91 -6.51 11.01 2.43
N PRO A 92 -5.85 10.11 3.17
CA PRO A 92 -5.74 8.71 2.77
C PRO A 92 -7.12 8.04 2.70
N PHE A 93 -7.24 7.09 1.77
CA PHE A 93 -8.46 6.27 1.57
C PHE A 93 -9.71 7.05 1.18
N ARG A 94 -9.54 8.16 0.45
CA ARG A 94 -10.66 8.88 -0.18
C ARG A 94 -10.75 8.63 -1.68
N CYS A 95 -11.98 8.61 -2.17
CA CYS A 95 -12.27 8.57 -3.58
C CYS A 95 -11.88 9.90 -4.24
N ILE A 96 -11.11 9.85 -5.33
CA ILE A 96 -10.68 11.08 -6.05
C ILE A 96 -11.85 11.82 -6.71
N TRP A 97 -12.97 11.14 -6.93
CA TRP A 97 -14.13 11.71 -7.63
C TRP A 97 -15.09 12.48 -6.71
N ARG A 98 -15.19 12.08 -5.44
CA ARG A 98 -16.14 12.64 -4.47
C ARG A 98 -15.54 13.04 -3.14
N GLY A 99 -14.27 12.72 -2.87
CA GLY A 99 -13.64 12.91 -1.57
C GLY A 99 -14.23 12.06 -0.43
N SER A 100 -15.17 11.15 -0.75
CA SER A 100 -15.76 10.22 0.21
C SER A 100 -14.77 9.14 0.61
N HIS A 101 -14.75 8.75 1.87
CA HIS A 101 -13.92 7.63 2.35
C HIS A 101 -14.36 6.29 1.74
N PHE A 102 -13.40 5.37 1.59
CA PHE A 102 -13.69 3.97 1.25
C PHE A 102 -14.17 3.16 2.47
N CYS A 103 -14.11 3.73 3.68
CA CYS A 103 -14.62 3.13 4.90
C CYS A 103 -16.05 3.60 5.27
N TYR A 104 -16.70 2.80 6.13
CA TYR A 104 -17.96 3.19 6.78
C TYR A 104 -17.63 4.02 8.00
N GLY A 105 -17.76 5.35 7.89
CA GLY A 105 -17.49 6.28 8.99
C GLY A 105 -16.29 7.18 8.75
N HIS A 106 -16.25 8.31 9.44
CA HIS A 106 -15.17 9.27 9.33
C HIS A 106 -13.96 8.76 10.12
N LEU A 107 -12.87 8.40 9.44
CA LEU A 107 -11.56 8.22 10.07
C LEU A 107 -11.04 9.62 10.44
N SER A 108 -11.59 10.22 11.50
CA SER A 108 -10.99 11.38 12.12
C SER A 108 -9.59 11.01 12.63
N LEU A 109 -8.65 11.96 12.66
CA LEU A 109 -7.40 11.78 13.42
C LEU A 109 -7.67 11.52 14.91
N LEU A 110 -8.85 11.93 15.39
CA LEU A 110 -9.42 11.68 16.72
C LEU A 110 -10.36 10.48 16.76
N SER A 111 -10.29 9.58 15.77
CA SER A 111 -11.23 8.46 15.68
C SER A 111 -11.11 7.55 16.89
N THR A 112 -12.24 7.18 17.49
CA THR A 112 -12.35 6.14 18.52
C THR A 112 -12.46 4.75 17.91
N THR A 113 -12.34 4.63 16.57
CA THR A 113 -12.37 3.32 15.92
C THR A 113 -11.27 2.44 16.53
N PRO A 114 -11.62 1.25 17.04
CA PRO A 114 -10.63 0.37 17.61
C PRO A 114 -9.57 0.04 16.56
N ALA A 115 -8.31 -0.05 16.99
CA ALA A 115 -7.25 -0.50 16.10
C ALA A 115 -7.58 -1.90 15.56
N MET A 116 -7.20 -2.16 14.31
CA MET A 116 -7.31 -3.48 13.70
C MET A 116 -6.71 -4.56 14.62
N ARG A 117 -7.28 -5.77 14.66
CA ARG A 117 -6.75 -6.81 15.56
C ARG A 117 -5.32 -7.17 15.18
N ARG A 118 -4.47 -7.46 16.16
CA ARG A 118 -3.07 -7.86 15.93
C ARG A 118 -2.96 -9.08 15.03
N GLN A 119 -3.85 -10.07 15.21
CA GLN A 119 -3.88 -11.28 14.39
C GLN A 119 -4.11 -10.96 12.91
N ASP A 120 -5.02 -10.04 12.62
CA ASP A 120 -5.34 -9.63 11.26
C ASP A 120 -4.14 -8.91 10.62
N ARG A 121 -3.47 -8.02 11.36
CA ARG A 121 -2.21 -7.40 10.90
C ARG A 121 -1.13 -8.44 10.63
N LEU A 122 -0.98 -9.45 11.49
CA LEU A 122 0.00 -10.53 11.30
C LEU A 122 -0.32 -11.37 10.06
N ALA A 123 -1.59 -11.63 9.75
CA ALA A 123 -2.00 -12.36 8.55
C ALA A 123 -1.58 -11.62 7.27
N LEU A 124 -1.80 -10.30 7.21
CA LEU A 124 -1.35 -9.44 6.12
C LEU A 124 0.18 -9.48 5.97
N THR A 125 0.91 -9.26 7.07
CA THR A 125 2.38 -9.25 7.07
C THR A 125 2.98 -10.59 6.61
N ARG A 126 2.42 -11.72 7.08
CA ARG A 126 2.88 -13.06 6.68
C ARG A 126 2.69 -13.28 5.18
N ARG A 127 1.51 -12.96 4.65
CA ARG A 127 1.22 -13.12 3.22
C ARG A 127 2.07 -12.21 2.35
N LEU A 128 2.29 -10.96 2.77
CA LEU A 128 3.16 -10.03 2.07
C LEU A 128 4.61 -10.57 1.98
N ARG A 129 5.17 -11.07 3.08
CA ARG A 129 6.51 -11.67 3.08
C ARG A 129 6.62 -12.85 2.13
N LEU A 130 5.61 -13.73 2.08
CA LEU A 130 5.58 -14.84 1.12
C LEU A 130 5.59 -14.35 -0.34
N ARG A 131 4.79 -13.32 -0.65
CA ARG A 131 4.75 -12.74 -2.01
C ARG A 131 6.03 -11.99 -2.39
N LEU A 132 6.71 -11.37 -1.43
CA LEU A 132 8.00 -10.72 -1.66
C LEU A 132 9.11 -11.76 -1.85
N GLY A 133 9.13 -12.81 -1.03
CA GLY A 133 10.08 -13.93 -1.15
C GLY A 133 9.93 -14.71 -2.46
N ASN A 134 8.70 -14.97 -2.90
CA ASN A 134 8.44 -15.63 -4.19
C ASN A 134 8.81 -14.74 -5.39
N GLY A 135 8.90 -13.42 -5.21
CA GLY A 135 9.31 -12.47 -6.25
C GLY A 135 10.83 -12.41 -6.51
N MET A 136 11.64 -13.05 -5.65
CA MET A 136 13.09 -13.21 -5.78
C MET A 136 13.52 -14.51 -6.49
N GLY A 137 12.59 -15.44 -6.77
CA GLY A 137 12.90 -16.73 -7.42
C GLY A 137 13.30 -16.64 -8.90
N THR A 138 13.25 -15.46 -9.52
CA THR A 138 13.65 -15.23 -10.93
C THR A 138 14.74 -14.17 -11.10
N ALA A 139 15.30 -13.64 -10.02
CA ALA A 139 16.44 -12.72 -10.08
C ALA A 139 17.53 -13.20 -9.11
N VAL A 140 18.63 -13.63 -9.72
CA VAL A 140 19.86 -14.17 -9.14
C VAL A 140 20.31 -13.49 -7.84
N ALA A 141 20.79 -14.34 -6.93
CA ALA A 141 21.54 -14.10 -5.70
C ALA A 141 22.20 -12.72 -5.51
N GLN A 142 21.89 -12.06 -4.37
CA GLN A 142 22.87 -11.40 -3.48
C GLN A 142 22.19 -10.71 -2.27
N GLY A 143 22.59 -11.12 -1.05
CA GLY A 143 22.59 -10.30 0.18
C GLY A 143 21.24 -10.01 0.86
N PRO A 144 21.18 -9.93 2.21
CA PRO A 144 19.93 -9.71 2.93
C PRO A 144 19.53 -8.24 2.82
N ILE A 145 18.51 -7.94 2.02
CA ILE A 145 17.90 -6.61 1.98
C ILE A 145 16.86 -6.55 3.10
N ALA A 146 17.18 -5.80 4.15
CA ALA A 146 16.27 -5.48 5.24
C ALA A 146 15.01 -4.79 4.69
N ALA A 147 13.85 -5.38 4.97
CA ALA A 147 12.56 -4.81 4.60
C ALA A 147 12.36 -3.44 5.26
N PRO A 148 11.92 -2.39 4.53
CA PRO A 148 11.58 -1.12 5.16
C PRO A 148 10.27 -1.33 5.93
N PHE A 149 10.43 -1.44 7.23
CA PHE A 149 9.37 -1.45 8.22
C PHE A 149 8.89 0.01 8.37
N VAL A 150 7.69 0.34 7.89
CA VAL A 150 6.98 1.54 8.36
C VAL A 150 6.05 1.09 9.47
N ASP A 151 6.63 1.02 10.67
CA ASP A 151 5.90 0.97 11.93
C ASP A 151 5.48 2.41 12.25
N THR A 152 4.36 2.88 11.70
CA THR A 152 3.74 4.10 12.22
C THR A 152 2.86 3.71 13.40
N CYS A 153 3.45 3.58 14.58
CA CYS A 153 2.79 3.75 15.89
C CYS A 153 3.86 3.84 16.99
N THR A 154 4.61 4.94 17.04
CA THR A 154 5.29 5.36 18.27
C THR A 154 4.24 6.00 19.18
N THR A 155 3.95 5.35 20.31
CA THR A 155 3.16 5.94 21.41
C THR A 155 3.77 7.27 21.87
N PRO A 156 3.00 8.35 22.06
CA PRO A 156 3.50 9.47 22.84
C PRO A 156 3.38 9.12 24.33
N SER A 157 4.52 9.14 25.00
CA SER A 157 4.59 9.20 26.46
C SER A 157 4.13 10.57 26.94
N ARG A 158 3.10 10.63 27.77
CA ARG A 158 3.09 11.31 29.08
C ARG A 158 1.77 11.10 29.79
#